data_AF-A0A964UG71-F1
#
_entry.id   AF-A0A964UG71-F1
#
_cell.length_a   1.000
_cell.length_b   1.000
_cell.length_c   1.000
_cell.angle_alpha   90.00
_cell.angle_beta   90.00
_cell.angle_gamma   90.00
#
_symmetry.space_group_name_H-M   'P 1'
#
loop_
_entity.id
_entity.type
_entity.pdbx_description
1 polymer ?
#
loop_
_entity_poly.entity_id
_entity_poly.type
_entity_poly.pdbx_seq_one_letter_code
_entity_poly.pdbx_strand_id
1 'polypeptide(L)' 'MLEALTAAEDVSEETRRARFRFFPDGSATGGRITLSRDERQYRIDIDWLTGRVKILDGSDA' A
#
# COMPACT_ATOMS: atom_id res chain seq x y z
N MET A 1 -10.26 5.86 -8.27
CA MET A 1 -9.12 5.48 -9.13
C MET A 1 -8.09 4.82 -8.23
N LEU A 2 -7.47 3.71 -8.61
CA LEU A 2 -6.43 3.11 -7.76
C LEU A 2 -5.08 3.69 -8.17
N GLU A 3 -4.49 4.53 -7.33
CA GLU A 3 -3.11 4.99 -7.52
C GLU A 3 -2.23 4.29 -6.47
N ALA A 4 -1.43 3.34 -6.93
CA ALA A 4 -0.51 2.61 -6.07
C ALA A 4 0.90 3.15 -6.28
N LEU A 5 1.38 4.04 -5.41
CA LEU A 5 2.79 4.44 -5.37
C LEU A 5 3.53 3.46 -4.47
N THR A 6 4.02 2.36 -5.03
CA THR A 6 4.54 1.23 -4.26
C THR A 6 6.03 1.05 -4.47
N ALA A 7 6.72 0.59 -3.42
CA ALA A 7 7.99 -0.14 -3.57
C ALA A 7 7.72 -1.63 -3.86
N ALA A 8 6.59 -1.96 -4.50
CA ALA A 8 6.19 -3.33 -4.76
C ALA A 8 7.00 -3.88 -5.93
N GLU A 9 7.52 -5.10 -5.77
CA GLU A 9 8.24 -5.82 -6.84
C GLU A 9 7.38 -6.02 -8.10
N ASP A 10 6.05 -5.95 -8.01
CA ASP A 10 5.16 -6.38 -9.11
C ASP A 10 3.78 -5.67 -9.03
N VAL A 11 3.61 -4.61 -9.83
CA VAL A 11 2.30 -4.00 -10.12
C VAL A 11 1.91 -4.38 -11.54
N SER A 12 0.92 -5.26 -11.68
CA SER A 12 0.38 -5.65 -12.98
C SER A 12 -0.72 -4.66 -13.38
N GLU A 13 -0.43 -3.82 -14.37
CA GLU A 13 -1.44 -2.91 -14.95
C GLU A 13 -2.60 -3.69 -15.59
N GLU A 14 -2.29 -4.81 -16.24
CA GLU A 14 -3.26 -5.63 -16.96
C GLU A 14 -4.26 -6.32 -16.01
N THR A 15 -3.78 -6.83 -14.87
CA THR A 15 -4.66 -7.47 -13.87
C THR A 15 -5.12 -6.53 -12.76
N ARG A 16 -4.64 -5.28 -12.74
CA ARG A 16 -4.82 -4.30 -11.65
C ARG A 16 -4.52 -4.88 -10.27
N ARG A 17 -3.44 -5.68 -10.17
CA ARG A 17 -3.00 -6.30 -8.92
C ARG A 17 -1.64 -5.77 -8.51
N ALA A 18 -1.55 -5.36 -7.24
CA ALA A 18 -0.29 -5.11 -6.56
C ALA A 18 -0.03 -6.27 -5.59
N ARG A 19 1.23 -6.71 -5.49
CA ARG A 19 1.67 -7.76 -4.56
C ARG A 19 2.59 -7.19 -3.50
N PHE A 20 2.39 -7.64 -2.27
CA PHE A 20 3.27 -7.34 -1.13
C PHE A 20 3.62 -8.64 -0.44
N ARG A 21 4.89 -8.80 -0.06
CA ARG A 21 5.35 -9.94 0.72
C ARG A 21 5.69 -9.48 2.14
N PHE A 22 5.28 -10.29 3.11
CA PHE A 22 5.73 -10.21 4.49
C PHE A 22 6.70 -11.36 4.73
N PHE A 23 7.82 -11.06 5.37
CA PHE A 23 8.89 -12.02 5.65
C PHE A 23 8.78 -12.52 7.10
N PRO A 24 9.29 -13.74 7.41
CA PRO A 24 9.19 -14.30 8.75
C PRO A 24 9.91 -13.50 9.85
N ASP A 25 10.85 -12.64 9.49
CA ASP A 25 11.58 -11.75 10.40
C ASP A 25 10.79 -10.49 10.79
N GLY A 26 9.58 -10.34 10.24
CA GLY A 26 8.72 -9.18 10.46
C GLY A 26 8.92 -8.06 9.43
N SER A 27 9.90 -8.16 8.54
CA SER A 27 10.06 -7.19 7.45
C SER A 27 9.00 -7.40 6.36
N ALA A 28 8.87 -6.43 5.45
CA ALA A 28 8.00 -6.53 4.28
C ALA A 28 8.63 -5.87 3.06
N THR A 29 8.10 -6.17 1.87
CA THR A 29 8.45 -5.42 0.65
C THR A 29 8.23 -3.90 0.84
N GLY A 30 7.26 -3.54 1.70
CA GLY A 30 6.90 -2.16 1.99
C GLY A 30 6.14 -1.48 0.85
N GLY A 31 5.66 -0.27 1.11
CA GLY A 31 5.03 0.58 0.09
C GLY A 31 3.74 1.23 0.56
N ARG A 32 3.06 1.88 -0.39
CA ARG A 32 1.86 2.67 -0.15
C ARG A 32 0.75 2.33 -1.14
N ILE A 33 -0.46 2.16 -0.62
CA ILE A 33 -1.66 1.94 -1.42
C ILE A 33 -2.57 3.15 -1.20
N THR A 34 -2.97 3.82 -2.28
CA THR A 34 -3.97 4.88 -2.23
C THR A 34 -5.27 4.38 -2.85
N LEU A 35 -6.32 4.30 -2.03
CA LEU A 35 -7.68 4.02 -2.48
C LEU A 35 -8.42 5.35 -2.60
N SER A 36 -8.80 5.74 -3.82
CA SER A 36 -9.67 6.90 -4.03
C SER A 36 -11.02 6.50 -4.63
N ARG A 37 -12.09 7.03 -4.02
CA ARG A 37 -13.45 6.93 -4.54
C ARG A 37 -14.19 8.22 -4.21
N ASP A 38 -14.67 8.90 -5.25
CA ASP A 38 -15.31 10.21 -5.14
C ASP A 38 -14.41 11.17 -4.34
N GLU A 39 -14.92 11.81 -3.29
CA GLU A 39 -14.18 12.74 -2.43
C GLU A 39 -13.42 12.04 -1.27
N ARG A 40 -13.48 10.70 -1.20
CA ARG A 40 -12.86 9.93 -0.12
C ARG A 40 -11.55 9.33 -0.57
N GLN A 41 -10.53 9.50 0.26
CA GLN A 41 -9.22 8.90 0.08
C GLN A 41 -8.83 8.12 1.34
N TYR A 42 -8.29 6.92 1.12
CA TYR A 42 -7.59 6.16 2.14
C TYR A 42 -6.18 5.87 1.66
N ARG A 43 -5.25 5.87 2.61
CA ARG A 43 -3.86 5.54 2.40
C ARG A 43 -3.47 4.40 3.33
N ILE A 44 -2.91 3.35 2.76
CA ILE A 44 -2.39 2.21 3.52
C ILE A 44 -0.88 2.22 3.34
N ASP A 45 -0.16 2.47 4.43
CA ASP A 45 1.30 2.48 4.46
C ASP A 45 1.80 1.18 5.12
N ILE A 46 2.75 0.52 4.45
CA ILE A 46 3.41 -0.71 4.92
C ILE A 46 4.88 -0.38 5.14
N ASP A 47 5.33 -0.45 6.39
CA ASP A 47 6.73 -0.24 6.76
C ASP A 47 7.57 -1.44 6.33
N TRP A 48 8.66 -1.20 5.59
CA TRP A 48 9.50 -2.26 5.04
C TRP A 48 10.34 -2.98 6.10
N LEU A 49 10.73 -2.27 7.16
CA LEU A 49 11.63 -2.80 8.20
C LEU A 49 10.86 -3.64 9.22
N THR A 50 9.64 -3.22 9.54
CA THR A 50 8.85 -3.77 10.65
C THR A 50 7.56 -4.45 10.22
N GLY A 51 7.20 -4.35 8.94
CA GLY A 51 5.93 -4.89 8.42
C GLY A 51 4.69 -4.20 8.99
N ARG A 52 4.85 -3.09 9.73
CA ARG A 52 3.73 -2.37 10.34
C ARG A 52 2.82 -1.79 9.25
N VAL A 53 1.53 -2.03 9.42
CA VAL A 53 0.49 -1.51 8.54
C VAL A 53 -0.22 -0.35 9.23
N LYS A 54 -0.31 0.79 8.56
CA LYS A 54 -1.09 1.95 8.98
C LYS A 54 -2.15 2.25 7.94
N ILE A 55 -3.39 2.42 8.38
CA ILE A 55 -4.48 2.90 7.55
C ILE A 55 -4.76 4.33 7.98
N LEU A 56 -4.71 5.24 7.02
CA LEU A 56 -4.90 6.67 7.19
C LEU A 56 -6.06 7.06 6.30
N ASP A 57 -7.01 7.81 6.84
CA ASP A 57 -8.05 8.42 6.02
C ASP A 57 -7.68 9.86 5.62
N GLY A 58 -8.51 10.47 4.77
CA GLY A 58 -8.33 11.86 4.35
C GLY A 58 -8.52 12.90 5.46
N SER A 59 -9.00 12.51 6.65
CA SER A 59 -9.05 13.35 7.84
C SER A 59 -7.82 13.21 8.75
N ASP A 60 -7.01 12.18 8.56
CA ASP A 60 -5.74 11.95 9.28
C ASP A 60 -4.53 12.69 8.66
N ALA A 61 -4.76 13.61 7.73
CA ALA A 61 -3.72 14.36 6.99
C ALA A 61 -3.52 15.79 7.48
#